data_AF-A0A017HGE7-F1
#
_entry.id   AF-A0A017HGE7-F1
#
_cell.length_a   1.000
_cell.length_b   1.000
_cell.length_c   1.000
_cell.angle_alpha   90.00
_cell.angle_beta   90.00
_cell.angle_gamma   90.00
#
_symmetry.space_group_name_H-M   'P 1'
#
loop_
_entity.id
_entity.type
_entity.pdbx_description
1 polymer ?
#
loop_
_entity_poly.entity_id
_entity_poly.type
_entity_poly.pdbx_seq_one_letter_code
_entity_poly.pdbx_strand_id
1 'polypeptide(L)'
;MGISHGFKQIVAVVVGGLAGIAAWVGATLLLHRRLLDPRIRRSSSIGDILVLILIWLQLTMGIGTTYWTMQHLNGEEMIRFMGWANALITFDPSAPALLSEAALIYKLHIVLGLTLFLITPFTRLVHIWSAPLGYMIRPGYQIVRSLAPLRRTPKGPLGGAPSAGGTTVMRQQSEEGQAGA
;
A
#
# COMPACT_ATOMS: atom_id res chain seq x y z
N MET A 1 -16.54 3.58 -27.64
CA MET A 1 -16.09 2.17 -27.64
C MET A 1 -15.61 1.81 -26.25
N GLY A 2 -16.51 1.41 -25.35
CA GLY A 2 -16.12 1.22 -23.95
C GLY A 2 -17.03 0.21 -23.31
N ILE A 3 -16.40 -0.82 -22.73
CA ILE A 3 -16.98 -1.91 -21.92
C ILE A 3 -18.31 -1.52 -21.27
N SER A 4 -19.36 -2.33 -21.48
CA SER A 4 -20.70 -2.08 -20.93
C SER A 4 -20.66 -1.95 -19.40
N HIS A 5 -21.51 -1.07 -18.84
CA HIS A 5 -21.60 -0.88 -17.39
C HIS A 5 -21.89 -2.19 -16.65
N GLY A 6 -22.73 -3.05 -17.24
CA GLY A 6 -23.00 -4.40 -16.72
C GLY A 6 -21.75 -5.28 -16.66
N PHE A 7 -20.88 -5.25 -17.68
CA PHE A 7 -19.62 -6.03 -17.63
C PHE A 7 -18.69 -5.53 -16.52
N LYS A 8 -18.55 -4.21 -16.36
CA LYS A 8 -17.72 -3.64 -15.28
C LYS A 8 -18.28 -4.01 -13.90
N GLN A 9 -19.60 -4.00 -13.75
CA GLN A 9 -20.26 -4.40 -12.51
C GLN A 9 -20.03 -5.89 -12.21
N ILE A 10 -20.14 -6.78 -13.20
CA ILE A 10 -19.89 -8.21 -13.00
C ILE A 10 -18.43 -8.47 -12.61
N VAL A 11 -17.46 -7.85 -13.29
CA VAL A 11 -16.04 -7.97 -12.93
C VAL A 11 -15.79 -7.46 -11.51
N ALA A 12 -16.37 -6.32 -11.15
CA ALA A 12 -16.23 -5.76 -9.80
C ALA A 12 -16.83 -6.69 -8.73
N VAL A 13 -18.01 -7.26 -8.98
CA VAL A 13 -18.67 -8.19 -8.04
C VAL A 13 -17.87 -9.48 -7.89
N VAL A 14 -17.40 -10.08 -8.98
CA VAL A 14 -16.68 -11.37 -8.92
C VAL A 14 -15.28 -11.19 -8.36
N VAL A 15 -14.47 -10.34 -8.97
CA VAL A 15 -13.06 -10.17 -8.57
C VAL A 15 -12.98 -9.44 -7.23
N GLY A 16 -13.75 -8.35 -7.08
CA GLY A 16 -13.80 -7.58 -5.85
C GLY A 16 -14.46 -8.35 -4.70
N GLY A 17 -15.50 -9.14 -4.98
CA GLY A 17 -16.14 -9.99 -3.98
C GLY A 17 -15.21 -11.08 -3.46
N LEU A 18 -14.51 -11.81 -4.35
CA LEU A 18 -13.55 -12.84 -3.93
C LEU A 18 -12.39 -12.24 -3.14
N ALA A 19 -11.79 -11.14 -3.62
CA ALA A 19 -10.73 -10.44 -2.91
C ALA A 19 -11.23 -9.89 -1.55
N GLY A 20 -12.45 -9.36 -1.50
CA GLY A 20 -13.09 -8.84 -0.30
C GLY A 20 -13.32 -9.93 0.76
N ILE A 21 -13.79 -11.11 0.36
CA ILE A 21 -13.97 -12.26 1.27
C ILE A 21 -12.61 -12.72 1.81
N ALA A 22 -11.60 -12.86 0.95
CA ALA A 22 -10.25 -13.24 1.39
C ALA A 22 -9.67 -12.22 2.39
N ALA A 23 -9.82 -10.93 2.10
CA ALA A 23 -9.41 -9.84 2.99
C ALA A 23 -10.20 -9.85 4.32
N TRP A 24 -11.50 -10.12 4.29
CA TRP A 24 -12.35 -10.19 5.47
C TRP A 24 -11.99 -11.36 6.39
N VAL A 25 -11.72 -12.54 5.82
CA VAL A 25 -11.22 -13.70 6.59
C VAL A 25 -9.86 -13.37 7.21
N GLY A 26 -8.92 -12.81 6.44
CA GLY A 26 -7.62 -12.39 6.96
C GLY A 26 -7.72 -11.35 8.08
N ALA A 27 -8.57 -10.33 7.91
CA ALA A 27 -8.83 -9.31 8.92
C ALA A 27 -9.45 -9.92 10.19
N THR A 28 -10.38 -10.86 10.05
CA THR A 28 -11.01 -11.56 11.18
C THR A 28 -9.98 -12.36 11.97
N LEU A 29 -9.10 -13.11 11.28
CA LEU A 29 -8.01 -13.86 11.93
C LEU A 29 -7.02 -12.93 12.65
N LEU A 30 -6.64 -11.81 12.04
CA LEU A 30 -5.76 -10.82 12.66
C LEU A 30 -6.41 -10.17 13.88
N LEU A 31 -7.71 -9.85 13.80
CA LEU A 31 -8.46 -9.24 14.88
C LEU A 31 -8.60 -10.21 16.06
N HIS A 32 -8.98 -11.46 15.79
CA HIS A 32 -9.04 -12.54 16.77
C HIS A 32 -7.69 -12.72 17.47
N ARG A 33 -6.60 -12.82 16.71
CA ARG A 33 -5.24 -12.93 17.25
C ARG A 33 -4.85 -11.72 18.11
N ARG A 34 -5.19 -10.51 17.66
CA ARG A 34 -4.83 -9.28 18.36
C ARG A 34 -5.63 -9.07 19.65
N LEU A 35 -6.87 -9.55 19.72
CA LEU A 35 -7.75 -9.38 20.88
C LEU A 35 -7.63 -10.50 21.91
N LEU A 36 -7.20 -11.71 21.52
CA LEU A 36 -7.17 -12.86 22.41
C LEU A 36 -5.78 -13.25 22.88
N ASP A 37 -4.71 -12.90 22.14
CA ASP A 37 -3.34 -13.20 22.56
C ASP A 37 -2.82 -12.14 23.56
N PRO A 38 -2.57 -12.50 24.83
CA PRO A 38 -2.14 -11.55 25.86
C PRO A 38 -0.79 -10.90 25.58
N ARG A 39 0.07 -11.53 24.75
CA ARG A 39 1.39 -10.97 24.37
C ARG A 39 1.23 -9.83 23.37
N ILE A 40 0.36 -10.02 22.38
CA ILE A 40 0.14 -9.05 21.30
C ILE A 40 -0.69 -7.87 21.79
N ARG A 41 -1.65 -8.09 22.70
CA ARG A 41 -2.42 -7.01 23.31
C ARG A 41 -1.56 -6.00 24.07
N ARG A 42 -0.54 -6.49 24.79
CA ARG A 42 0.34 -5.61 25.59
C ARG A 42 1.25 -4.72 24.75
N SER A 43 1.63 -5.15 23.55
CA SER A 43 2.48 -4.37 22.63
C SER A 43 1.68 -3.59 21.59
N SER A 44 0.36 -3.81 21.50
CA SER A 44 -0.51 -3.12 20.55
C SER A 44 -0.93 -1.75 21.07
N SER A 45 -0.91 -0.75 20.20
CA SER A 45 -1.53 0.54 20.49
C SER A 45 -3.05 0.46 20.27
N ILE A 46 -3.81 1.24 21.03
CA ILE A 46 -5.28 1.32 20.90
C ILE A 46 -5.68 1.72 19.46
N GLY A 47 -4.94 2.64 18.84
CA GLY A 47 -5.18 3.06 17.45
C GLY A 47 -5.02 1.92 16.43
N ASP A 48 -4.10 0.99 16.64
CA ASP A 48 -3.92 -0.18 15.75
C ASP A 48 -5.11 -1.14 15.84
N ILE A 49 -5.66 -1.32 17.05
CA ILE A 49 -6.87 -2.12 17.26
C ILE A 49 -8.09 -1.44 16.65
N LEU A 50 -8.28 -0.14 16.89
CA LEU A 50 -9.41 0.62 16.35
C LEU A 50 -9.42 0.62 14.81
N VAL A 51 -8.26 0.84 14.19
CA VAL A 51 -8.14 0.79 12.73
C VAL A 51 -8.46 -0.59 12.20
N LEU A 52 -7.98 -1.65 12.84
CA LEU A 52 -8.27 -3.02 12.41
C LEU A 52 -9.78 -3.32 12.50
N ILE A 53 -10.46 -2.85 13.55
CA ILE A 53 -11.92 -2.96 13.69
C ILE A 53 -12.63 -2.16 12.59
N LEU A 54 -12.21 -0.93 12.31
CA LEU A 54 -12.80 -0.10 11.27
C LEU A 54 -12.62 -0.72 9.88
N ILE A 55 -11.46 -1.29 9.58
CA ILE A 55 -11.21 -2.02 8.32
C ILE A 55 -12.11 -3.26 8.24
N TRP A 56 -12.23 -4.02 9.32
CA TRP A 56 -13.12 -5.19 9.36
C TRP A 56 -14.58 -4.80 9.12
N LEU A 57 -15.02 -3.71 9.74
CA LEU A 57 -16.35 -3.16 9.56
C LEU A 57 -16.56 -2.65 8.11
N GLN A 58 -15.57 -1.98 7.53
CA GLN A 58 -15.59 -1.54 6.13
C GLN A 58 -15.73 -2.72 5.17
N LEU A 59 -14.98 -3.80 5.39
CA LEU A 59 -15.04 -5.02 4.58
C LEU A 59 -16.40 -5.70 4.70
N THR A 60 -16.95 -5.77 5.92
CA THR A 60 -18.28 -6.34 6.18
C THR A 60 -19.37 -5.56 5.45
N MET A 61 -19.34 -4.21 5.54
CA MET A 61 -20.26 -3.37 4.78
C MET A 61 -20.05 -3.53 3.28
N GLY A 62 -18.79 -3.59 2.81
CA GLY A 62 -18.46 -3.78 1.39
C GLY A 62 -19.06 -5.06 0.81
N ILE A 63 -18.89 -6.19 1.51
CA ILE A 63 -19.53 -7.46 1.13
C ILE A 63 -21.06 -7.35 1.16
N GLY A 64 -21.62 -6.64 2.16
CA GLY A 64 -23.05 -6.34 2.23
C GLY A 64 -23.57 -5.54 1.03
N THR A 65 -22.81 -4.56 0.54
CA THR A 65 -23.16 -3.80 -0.67
C THR A 65 -23.17 -4.67 -1.93
N THR A 66 -22.29 -5.69 -2.00
CA THR A 66 -22.28 -6.65 -3.11
C THR A 66 -23.58 -7.42 -3.19
N TYR A 67 -24.11 -7.88 -2.04
CA TYR A 67 -25.41 -8.56 -1.98
C TYR A 67 -26.55 -7.67 -2.51
N TRP A 68 -26.56 -6.39 -2.11
CA TRP A 68 -27.56 -5.43 -2.59
C TRP A 68 -27.44 -5.13 -4.10
N THR A 69 -26.20 -5.03 -4.59
CA THR A 69 -25.89 -4.78 -6.00
C THR A 69 -26.34 -5.93 -6.91
N MET A 70 -26.31 -7.18 -6.40
CA MET A 70 -26.84 -8.33 -7.14
C MET A 70 -28.35 -8.25 -7.37
N GLN A 71 -29.09 -7.51 -6.55
CA GLN A 71 -30.53 -7.30 -6.74
C GLN A 71 -30.84 -6.21 -7.78
N HIS A 72 -29.87 -5.33 -8.08
CA HIS A 72 -30.01 -4.21 -9.02
C HIS A 72 -28.90 -4.25 -10.09
N LEU A 73 -28.98 -5.25 -10.98
CA LEU A 73 -28.01 -5.48 -12.06
C LEU A 73 -28.07 -4.45 -13.21
N ASN A 74 -29.01 -3.50 -13.15
CA ASN A 74 -29.24 -2.51 -14.21
C ASN A 74 -28.14 -1.43 -14.30
N GLY A 75 -27.14 -1.43 -13.41
CA GLY A 75 -26.00 -0.50 -13.48
C GLY A 75 -26.28 0.92 -13.01
N GLU A 76 -27.51 1.22 -12.59
CA GLU A 76 -27.92 2.56 -12.16
C GLU A 76 -27.14 3.03 -10.92
N GLU A 77 -27.00 2.17 -9.92
CA GLU A 77 -26.22 2.44 -8.71
C GLU A 77 -24.74 2.70 -9.05
N MET A 78 -24.17 1.95 -10.00
CA MET A 78 -22.79 2.17 -10.45
C MET A 78 -22.60 3.55 -11.08
N ILE A 79 -23.56 4.02 -11.90
CA ILE A 79 -23.51 5.34 -12.52
C ILE A 79 -23.58 6.44 -11.47
N ARG A 80 -24.45 6.29 -10.46
CA ARG A 80 -24.56 7.23 -9.32
C ARG A 80 -23.25 7.34 -8.56
N PHE A 81 -22.59 6.22 -8.23
CA PHE A 81 -21.30 6.24 -7.53
C PHE A 81 -20.15 6.78 -8.38
N MET A 82 -20.10 6.44 -9.67
CA MET A 82 -19.11 7.00 -10.59
C MET A 82 -19.28 8.52 -10.74
N GLY A 83 -20.53 8.99 -10.86
CA GLY A 83 -20.84 10.41 -10.91
C GLY A 83 -20.39 11.12 -9.65
N TRP A 84 -20.72 10.58 -8.47
CA TRP A 84 -20.29 11.12 -7.18
C TRP A 84 -18.76 11.17 -7.03
N ALA A 85 -18.06 10.09 -7.40
CA ALA A 85 -16.61 10.04 -7.29
C ALA A 85 -15.92 11.07 -8.20
N ASN A 86 -16.42 11.27 -9.42
CA ASN A 86 -15.91 12.31 -10.32
C ASN A 86 -16.21 13.70 -9.78
N ALA A 87 -17.45 13.94 -9.31
CA ALA A 87 -17.87 15.21 -8.72
C ALA A 87 -17.00 15.61 -7.51
N LEU A 88 -16.59 14.63 -6.70
CA LEU A 88 -15.69 14.85 -5.57
C LEU A 88 -14.29 15.31 -6.02
N ILE A 89 -13.76 14.76 -7.12
CA ILE A 89 -12.44 15.14 -7.67
C ILE A 89 -12.51 16.49 -8.38
N THR A 90 -13.63 16.80 -9.03
CA THR A 90 -13.87 18.10 -9.68
C THR A 90 -14.33 19.19 -8.72
N PHE A 91 -14.42 18.90 -7.41
CA PHE A 91 -14.89 19.82 -6.37
C PHE A 91 -16.29 20.40 -6.66
N ASP A 92 -17.19 19.59 -7.20
CA ASP A 92 -18.56 19.99 -7.50
C ASP A 92 -19.45 19.91 -6.23
N PRO A 93 -20.05 21.03 -5.77
CA PRO A 93 -20.90 21.04 -4.58
C PRO A 93 -22.22 20.27 -4.76
N SER A 94 -22.61 19.91 -5.99
CA SER A 94 -23.79 19.10 -6.27
C SER A 94 -23.60 17.59 -6.03
N ALA A 95 -22.38 17.15 -5.70
CA ALA A 95 -22.06 15.74 -5.46
C ALA A 95 -23.03 15.01 -4.50
N PRO A 96 -23.47 15.59 -3.35
CA PRO A 96 -24.38 14.90 -2.43
C PRO A 96 -25.74 14.56 -3.04
N ALA A 97 -26.21 15.35 -4.02
CA ALA A 97 -27.50 15.12 -4.67
C ALA A 97 -27.54 13.78 -5.43
N LEU A 98 -26.39 13.35 -5.98
CA LEU A 98 -26.24 12.09 -6.72
C LEU A 98 -26.40 10.84 -5.83
N LEU A 99 -26.25 10.98 -4.52
CA LEU A 99 -26.40 9.90 -3.53
C LEU A 99 -27.75 9.92 -2.81
N SER A 100 -28.63 10.88 -3.11
CA SER A 100 -29.89 11.08 -2.38
C SER A 100 -30.76 9.81 -2.33
N GLU A 101 -30.92 9.14 -3.47
CA GLU A 101 -31.71 7.92 -3.62
C GLU A 101 -30.94 6.61 -3.35
N ALA A 102 -29.63 6.67 -3.07
CA ALA A 102 -28.84 5.47 -2.81
C ALA A 102 -29.24 4.82 -1.49
N ALA A 103 -29.20 3.48 -1.46
CA ALA A 103 -29.51 2.71 -0.26
C ALA A 103 -28.58 3.09 0.92
N LEU A 104 -29.12 3.00 2.14
CA LEU A 104 -28.41 3.43 3.36
C LEU A 104 -27.05 2.74 3.54
N ILE A 105 -26.93 1.48 3.13
CA ILE A 105 -25.70 0.70 3.26
C ILE A 105 -24.53 1.29 2.47
N TYR A 106 -24.79 1.87 1.29
CA TYR A 106 -23.76 2.54 0.50
C TYR A 106 -23.32 3.86 1.14
N LYS A 107 -24.26 4.62 1.70
CA LYS A 107 -23.97 5.86 2.42
C LYS A 107 -23.08 5.60 3.63
N LEU A 108 -23.40 4.56 4.43
CA LEU A 108 -22.58 4.14 5.57
C LEU A 108 -21.19 3.69 5.13
N HIS A 109 -21.08 2.92 4.05
CA HIS A 109 -19.79 2.47 3.51
C HIS A 109 -18.90 3.64 3.04
N ILE A 110 -19.49 4.65 2.37
CA ILE A 110 -18.76 5.85 1.94
C ILE A 110 -18.28 6.66 3.15
N VAL A 111 -19.15 6.92 4.12
CA VAL A 111 -18.80 7.69 5.32
C VAL A 111 -17.69 7.00 6.11
N LEU A 112 -17.78 5.68 6.30
CA LEU A 112 -16.76 4.91 7.00
C LEU A 112 -15.44 4.88 6.21
N GLY A 113 -15.50 4.74 4.88
CA GLY A 113 -14.33 4.83 4.01
C GLY A 113 -13.63 6.20 4.08
N LEU A 114 -14.38 7.30 4.04
CA LEU A 114 -13.84 8.65 4.22
C LEU A 114 -13.25 8.85 5.62
N THR A 115 -13.86 8.26 6.64
CA THR A 115 -13.32 8.28 8.01
C THR A 115 -11.99 7.54 8.09
N LEU A 116 -11.86 6.37 7.43
CA LEU A 116 -10.60 5.64 7.31
C LEU A 116 -9.51 6.49 6.64
N PHE A 117 -9.87 7.21 5.56
CA PHE A 117 -8.95 8.11 4.89
C PHE A 117 -8.49 9.26 5.81
N LEU A 118 -9.40 9.85 6.58
CA LEU A 118 -9.09 10.92 7.55
C LEU A 118 -8.13 10.48 8.65
N ILE A 119 -8.26 9.25 9.16
CA ILE A 119 -7.39 8.73 10.24
C ILE A 119 -6.09 8.11 9.72
N THR A 120 -5.97 7.89 8.40
CA THR A 120 -4.80 7.26 7.78
C THR A 120 -3.45 7.89 8.18
N PRO A 121 -3.26 9.23 8.19
CA PRO A 121 -1.96 9.82 8.54
C PRO A 121 -1.59 9.66 10.03
N PHE A 122 -2.56 9.36 10.90
CA PHE A 122 -2.34 9.24 12.35
C PHE A 122 -2.17 7.78 12.80
N THR A 123 -2.20 6.83 11.87
CA THR A 123 -2.26 5.41 12.18
C THR A 123 -1.20 4.62 11.41
N ARG A 124 -1.07 3.33 11.71
CA ARG A 124 -0.12 2.45 11.02
C ARG A 124 -0.39 2.36 9.51
N LEU A 125 -1.59 2.72 9.03
CA LEU A 125 -1.96 2.73 7.62
C LEU A 125 -1.01 3.53 6.71
N VAL A 126 -0.26 4.49 7.26
CA VAL A 126 0.79 5.22 6.54
C VAL A 126 1.82 4.30 5.86
N HIS A 127 1.96 3.06 6.35
CA HIS A 127 2.86 2.07 5.75
C HIS A 127 2.55 1.81 4.27
N ILE A 128 1.32 2.01 3.80
CA ILE A 128 0.94 1.76 2.41
C ILE A 128 1.72 2.65 1.42
N TRP A 129 2.10 3.85 1.85
CA TRP A 129 2.91 4.80 1.07
C TRP A 129 4.37 4.40 0.96
N SER A 130 4.85 3.54 1.86
CA SER A 130 6.24 3.07 1.89
C SER A 130 6.46 1.76 1.12
N ALA A 131 5.49 1.36 0.27
CA ALA A 131 5.61 0.16 -0.54
C ALA A 131 6.94 0.16 -1.32
N PRO A 132 7.82 -0.85 -1.12
CA PRO A 132 9.20 -0.80 -1.62
C PRO A 132 9.28 -1.18 -3.11
N LEU A 133 8.49 -0.53 -3.96
CA LEU A 133 8.50 -0.73 -5.42
C LEU A 133 9.88 -0.40 -6.02
N GLY A 134 10.58 0.56 -5.42
CA GLY A 134 11.94 0.93 -5.80
C GLY A 134 13.01 -0.12 -5.50
N TYR A 135 12.71 -1.15 -4.68
CA TYR A 135 13.67 -2.23 -4.40
C TYR A 135 13.92 -3.09 -5.63
N MET A 136 12.89 -3.32 -6.46
CA MET A 136 13.01 -4.13 -7.67
C MET A 136 13.89 -3.50 -8.75
N ILE A 137 13.96 -2.17 -8.80
CA ILE A 137 14.70 -1.40 -9.81
C ILE A 137 16.09 -1.00 -9.29
N ARG A 138 16.46 -1.41 -8.07
CA ARG A 138 17.65 -0.92 -7.39
C ARG A 138 18.93 -1.60 -7.91
N PRO A 139 19.91 -0.84 -8.45
CA PRO A 139 21.17 -1.41 -8.91
C PRO A 139 22.09 -1.66 -7.70
N GLY A 140 22.17 -2.92 -7.28
CA GLY A 140 23.13 -3.41 -6.27
C GLY A 140 22.54 -3.63 -4.88
N TYR A 141 23.04 -4.66 -4.21
CA TYR A 141 22.62 -5.07 -2.87
C TYR A 141 23.28 -4.23 -1.75
N GLN A 142 24.44 -3.63 -2.01
CA GLN A 142 25.20 -2.89 -1.00
C GLN A 142 24.81 -1.41 -0.95
N ILE A 143 24.49 -0.91 0.24
CA ILE A 143 24.24 0.51 0.49
C ILE A 143 25.44 1.08 1.23
N VAL A 144 26.24 1.90 0.55
CA VAL A 144 27.30 2.68 1.20
C VAL A 144 26.86 4.14 1.21
N ARG A 145 26.81 4.74 2.39
CA ARG A 145 26.57 6.18 2.57
C ARG A 145 27.91 6.83 2.87
N SER A 146 28.38 7.72 1.99
CA SER A 146 29.59 8.51 2.23
C SER A 146 29.21 9.90 2.75
N LEU A 147 29.98 10.42 3.70
CA LEU A 147 29.85 11.79 4.22
C LEU A 147 30.24 12.86 3.19
N ALA A 148 31.13 12.50 2.26
CA ALA A 148 31.49 13.33 1.11
C ALA A 148 30.66 12.93 -0.12
N PRO A 149 30.29 13.87 -1.02
CA PRO A 149 29.74 13.52 -2.32
C PRO A 149 30.72 12.59 -3.03
N LEU A 150 30.32 11.33 -3.28
CA LEU A 150 31.10 10.44 -4.14
C LEU A 150 31.16 11.11 -5.52
N ARG A 151 32.30 11.72 -5.84
CA ARG A 151 32.61 12.13 -7.20
C ARG A 151 32.49 10.85 -8.04
N ARG A 152 31.48 10.77 -8.91
CA ARG A 152 31.32 9.66 -9.85
C ARG A 152 32.63 9.55 -10.64
N THR A 153 33.51 8.65 -10.23
CA THR A 153 34.64 8.27 -11.05
C THR A 153 34.07 7.47 -12.24
N PRO A 154 34.47 7.81 -13.48
CA PRO A 154 34.10 6.99 -14.63
C PRO A 154 34.53 5.55 -14.34
N LYS A 155 33.63 4.58 -14.58
CA LYS A 155 33.99 3.16 -14.51
C LYS A 155 35.09 2.91 -15.54
N GLY A 156 36.33 2.73 -15.08
CA GLY A 156 37.38 2.15 -15.90
C GLY A 156 37.02 0.71 -16.31
N PRO A 157 37.64 0.16 -17.36
CA PRO A 157 37.23 -1.12 -17.97
C PRO A 157 37.39 -2.33 -17.03
N LEU A 158 38.13 -2.17 -15.94
CA LEU A 158 38.41 -3.20 -14.95
C LEU A 158 37.86 -2.67 -13.63
N GLY A 159 36.87 -3.36 -13.08
CA GLY A 159 36.24 -3.03 -11.81
C GLY A 159 37.26 -2.97 -10.67
N GLY A 160 37.84 -1.79 -10.46
CA GLY A 160 38.81 -1.53 -9.41
C GLY A 160 38.09 -1.44 -8.07
N ALA A 161 38.29 -2.45 -7.22
CA ALA A 161 37.94 -2.39 -5.82
C ALA A 161 38.54 -1.12 -5.19
N PRO A 162 37.79 -0.37 -4.38
CA PRO A 162 38.33 0.82 -3.73
C PRO A 162 39.34 0.38 -2.68
N SER A 163 40.62 0.70 -2.91
CA SER A 163 41.62 0.75 -1.85
C SER A 163 41.22 1.88 -0.90
N ALA A 164 40.62 1.51 0.23
CA ALA A 164 40.38 2.42 1.32
C ALA A 164 41.71 2.68 2.04
N GLY A 165 42.40 3.76 1.64
CA GLY A 165 43.33 4.46 2.52
C GLY A 165 44.63 3.75 2.92
N GLY A 166 45.10 2.77 2.17
CA GLY A 166 46.46 2.22 2.33
C GLY A 166 47.40 2.75 1.24
N THR A 167 48.57 3.29 1.61
CA THR A 167 49.68 3.45 0.67
C THR A 167 49.90 2.10 0.00
N THR A 168 49.60 2.03 -1.30
CA THR A 168 49.80 0.81 -2.07
C THR A 168 51.29 0.69 -2.29
N VAL A 169 51.99 0.13 -1.31
CA VAL A 169 53.36 -0.33 -1.54
C VAL A 169 53.21 -1.47 -2.54
N MET A 170 53.68 -1.21 -3.75
CA MET A 170 53.75 -2.18 -4.81
C MET A 170 54.58 -3.36 -4.27
N ARG A 171 53.97 -4.54 -4.14
CA ARG A 171 54.56 -5.74 -3.52
C ARG A 171 55.96 -6.10 -4.05
N GLN A 172 56.33 -5.61 -5.24
CA GLN A 172 57.69 -5.73 -5.77
C GLN A 172 58.77 -5.06 -4.89
N GLN A 173 58.47 -3.97 -4.18
CA GLN A 173 59.48 -3.27 -3.36
C GLN A 173 59.81 -3.98 -2.04
N SER A 174 58.97 -4.89 -1.55
CA SER A 174 59.24 -5.65 -0.32
C SER A 174 60.19 -6.84 -0.54
N GLU A 175 60.36 -7.31 -1.78
CA GLU A 175 61.18 -8.50 -2.07
C GLU A 175 62.65 -8.14 -2.40
N GLU A 176 62.92 -6.94 -2.93
CA GLU A 176 64.30 -6.48 -3.22
C GLU A 176 65.11 -6.15 -1.95
N GLY A 177 64.45 -5.78 -0.85
CA GLY A 177 65.13 -5.45 0.42
C GLY A 177 65.59 -6.64 1.27
N GLN A 178 65.16 -7.87 0.92
CA GLN A 178 65.54 -9.10 1.65
C GLN A 178 66.63 -9.92 0.96
N ALA A 179 67.02 -9.57 -0.28
CA ALA A 179 68.08 -10.25 -1.02
C ALA A 179 69.48 -9.63 -0.82
N GLY A 180 69.61 -8.62 0.04
CA GLY A 180 70.83 -7.80 0.20
C GLY A 180 71.34 -7.66 1.64
N ALA A 181 71.18 -8.68 2.48
CA ALA A 181 71.79 -8.76 3.80
C ALA A 181 72.36 -10.15 4.08
#